data_AF-A0A6N8UES8-F1
#
_entry.id   AF-A0A6N8UES8-F1
#
_cell.length_a   1.000
_cell.length_b   1.000
_cell.length_c   1.000
_cell.angle_alpha   90.00
_cell.angle_beta   90.00
_cell.angle_gamma   90.00
#
_symmetry.space_group_name_H-M   'P 1'
#
loop_
_entity.id
_entity.type
_entity.pdbx_description
1 polymer ?
#
loop_
_entity_poly.entity_id
_entity_poly.type
_entity_poly.pdbx_seq_one_letter_code
_entity_poly.pdbx_strand_id
1 'polypeptide(L)'
;MNSTLLKPFAKYSEKTLLAVGITGTLIGSYLAYIFNVRFDGVLDLHTVSDALYHEPFIDNLINIICLILLLFVTAKYINVKTRLVDMVNTVLIARMPYYLLTVFNLNDFINKATLEVIEFTNTQQVNDIPIFNLAALIIFALLSILFLIWYITLLFNGFKIASNAKDKRSIFLFIAAILLSEIISKILIHQFN
;
A
#
# COMPACT_ATOMS: atom_id res chain seq x y z
N MET A 1 20.08 16.87 -1.36
CA MET A 1 19.43 16.21 -0.21
C MET A 1 19.48 14.69 -0.39
N ASN A 2 20.34 14.00 0.36
CA ASN A 2 20.37 12.55 0.45
C ASN A 2 19.30 12.10 1.47
N SER A 3 18.02 12.10 1.10
CA SER A 3 17.00 11.56 1.99
C SER A 3 17.02 10.03 1.93
N THR A 4 17.47 9.42 3.03
CA THR A 4 17.53 7.98 3.22
C THR A 4 16.19 7.30 2.97
N LEU A 5 15.10 8.02 3.27
CA LEU A 5 13.70 7.60 3.17
C LEU A 5 13.20 7.45 1.72
N LEU A 6 13.87 8.06 0.74
CA LEU A 6 13.46 7.99 -0.68
C LEU A 6 14.39 7.11 -1.53
N LYS A 7 15.56 6.73 -0.99
CA LYS A 7 16.58 5.93 -1.69
C LYS A 7 17.11 4.76 -0.85
N PRO A 8 16.25 3.93 -0.22
CA PRO A 8 16.72 2.82 0.60
C PRO A 8 17.52 1.79 -0.22
N PHE A 9 17.12 1.54 -1.47
CA PHE A 9 17.71 0.54 -2.36
C PHE A 9 19.17 0.81 -2.76
N ALA A 10 19.59 2.07 -2.74
CA ALA A 10 20.96 2.45 -3.08
C ALA A 10 21.91 2.38 -1.86
N LYS A 11 21.36 2.32 -0.65
CA LYS A 11 22.12 2.47 0.60
C LYS A 11 22.30 1.17 1.35
N TYR A 12 21.26 0.33 1.40
CA TYR A 12 21.25 -0.86 2.25
C TYR A 12 21.49 -2.12 1.44
N SER A 13 22.04 -3.14 2.10
CA SER A 13 22.27 -4.45 1.49
C SER A 13 20.96 -5.19 1.21
N GLU A 14 20.99 -6.08 0.23
CA GLU A 14 19.85 -6.94 -0.15
C GLU A 14 19.27 -7.71 1.05
N LYS A 15 20.14 -8.30 1.89
CA LYS A 15 19.71 -9.05 3.08
C LYS A 15 19.02 -8.15 4.11
N THR A 16 19.54 -6.93 4.30
CA THR A 16 18.94 -5.95 5.21
C THR A 16 17.57 -5.52 4.72
N LEU A 17 17.44 -5.21 3.42
CA LEU A 17 16.16 -4.83 2.82
C LEU A 17 15.14 -5.96 2.94
N LEU A 18 15.54 -7.22 2.73
CA LEU A 18 14.65 -8.36 2.86
C LEU A 18 14.16 -8.54 4.30
N ALA A 19 15.08 -8.52 5.26
CA ALA A 19 14.74 -8.69 6.68
C ALA A 19 13.82 -7.56 7.19
N VAL A 20 14.14 -6.31 6.84
CA VAL A 20 13.31 -5.15 7.21
C VAL A 20 11.96 -5.21 6.51
N GLY A 21 11.92 -5.57 5.22
CA GLY A 21 10.70 -5.69 4.44
C GLY A 21 9.74 -6.72 5.02
N ILE A 22 10.22 -7.94 5.29
CA ILE A 22 9.41 -9.02 5.89
C ILE A 22 8.91 -8.60 7.27
N THR A 23 9.81 -8.11 8.13
CA THR A 23 9.46 -7.70 9.50
C THR A 23 8.42 -6.58 9.47
N GLY A 24 8.62 -5.58 8.61
CA GLY A 24 7.69 -4.47 8.44
C GLY A 24 6.33 -4.90 7.90
N THR A 25 6.27 -5.89 7.00
CA THR A 25 4.99 -6.44 6.51
C THR A 25 4.26 -7.19 7.61
N LEU A 26 4.96 -7.97 8.44
CA LEU A 26 4.34 -8.66 9.57
C LEU A 26 3.80 -7.68 10.61
N ILE A 27 4.60 -6.67 10.97
CA ILE A 27 4.17 -5.60 11.89
C ILE A 27 3.00 -4.81 11.27
N GLY A 28 3.09 -4.42 10.01
CA GLY A 28 2.04 -3.68 9.31
C GLY A 28 0.73 -4.43 9.23
N SER A 29 0.77 -5.74 8.95
CA SER A 29 -0.42 -6.61 8.94
C SER A 29 -1.01 -6.76 10.34
N TYR A 30 -0.16 -6.87 11.36
CA TYR A 30 -0.60 -6.94 12.76
C TYR A 30 -1.24 -5.63 13.23
N LEU A 31 -0.67 -4.47 12.89
CA LEU A 31 -1.26 -3.17 13.20
C LEU A 31 -2.59 -2.98 12.46
N ALA A 32 -2.68 -3.43 11.21
CA ALA A 32 -3.92 -3.40 10.45
C ALA A 32 -5.02 -4.25 11.11
N TYR A 33 -4.67 -5.42 11.65
CA TYR A 33 -5.60 -6.19 12.47
C TYR A 33 -6.05 -5.44 13.73
N ILE A 34 -5.10 -4.90 14.52
CA ILE A 34 -5.43 -4.18 15.77
C ILE A 34 -6.32 -2.96 15.51
N PHE A 35 -6.09 -2.26 14.40
CA PHE A 35 -6.80 -1.02 14.07
C PHE A 35 -7.89 -1.22 13.03
N ASN A 36 -8.38 -2.44 12.82
CA ASN A 36 -9.45 -2.76 11.87
C ASN A 36 -9.29 -2.10 10.49
N VAL A 37 -8.11 -2.30 9.88
CA VAL A 37 -7.77 -1.83 8.53
C VAL A 37 -7.52 -3.01 7.63
N ARG A 38 -8.06 -2.95 6.41
CA ARG A 38 -7.80 -3.92 5.34
C ARG A 38 -7.08 -3.25 4.18
N PHE A 39 -6.19 -4.01 3.55
CA PHE A 39 -5.49 -3.61 2.33
C PHE A 39 -6.13 -4.35 1.16
N ASP A 40 -7.40 -4.07 0.87
CA ASP A 40 -8.23 -4.80 -0.09
C ASP A 40 -7.90 -4.52 -1.57
N GLY A 41 -6.75 -3.88 -1.81
CA GLY A 41 -6.10 -3.75 -3.11
C GLY A 41 -4.63 -3.40 -2.96
N VAL A 42 -3.92 -3.38 -4.07
CA VAL A 42 -2.50 -3.00 -4.13
C VAL A 42 -2.30 -1.53 -3.75
N LEU A 43 -3.26 -0.69 -4.12
CA LEU A 43 -3.29 0.76 -3.88
C LEU A 43 -4.37 1.20 -2.89
N ASP A 44 -5.19 0.27 -2.40
CA ASP A 44 -6.37 0.58 -1.60
C ASP A 44 -6.20 0.21 -0.13
N LEU A 45 -6.89 0.99 0.70
CA LEU A 45 -6.94 0.85 2.14
C LEU A 45 -8.32 1.25 2.62
N HIS A 46 -8.97 0.35 3.35
CA HIS A 46 -10.28 0.60 3.94
C HIS A 46 -10.29 0.26 5.43
N THR A 47 -11.00 1.06 6.21
CA THR A 47 -11.33 0.73 7.59
C THR A 47 -12.57 -0.15 7.62
N VAL A 48 -12.56 -1.15 8.49
CA VAL A 48 -13.69 -2.06 8.73
C VAL A 48 -14.08 -2.00 10.20
N SER A 49 -15.20 -2.62 10.58
CA SER A 49 -15.64 -2.62 11.99
C SER A 49 -15.07 -3.79 12.80
N ASP A 50 -14.79 -4.93 12.15
CA ASP A 50 -14.32 -6.15 12.82
C ASP A 50 -13.41 -6.96 11.87
N ALA A 51 -12.15 -6.57 11.74
CA ALA A 51 -11.20 -7.32 10.92
C ALA A 51 -10.86 -8.65 11.60
N LEU A 52 -10.98 -9.77 10.88
CA LEU A 52 -10.48 -11.05 11.35
C LEU A 52 -8.95 -11.05 11.30
N TYR A 53 -8.31 -11.73 12.25
CA TYR A 53 -6.85 -11.70 12.40
C TYR A 53 -6.08 -12.16 11.15
N HIS A 54 -6.68 -12.98 10.29
CA HIS A 54 -6.04 -13.48 9.07
C HIS A 54 -6.26 -12.57 7.86
N GLU A 55 -7.30 -11.74 7.85
CA GLU A 55 -7.67 -10.95 6.68
C GLU A 55 -6.54 -10.00 6.24
N PRO A 56 -5.98 -9.12 7.11
CA PRO A 56 -4.93 -8.20 6.68
C PRO A 56 -3.63 -8.91 6.25
N PHE A 57 -3.38 -10.11 6.78
CA PHE A 57 -2.23 -10.92 6.40
C PHE A 57 -2.41 -11.52 5.00
N ILE A 58 -3.58 -12.07 4.71
CA ILE A 58 -3.92 -12.61 3.38
C ILE A 58 -3.98 -11.49 2.35
N ASP A 59 -4.63 -10.37 2.68
CA ASP A 59 -4.69 -9.17 1.84
C ASP A 59 -3.28 -8.70 1.45
N ASN A 60 -2.39 -8.53 2.44
CA ASN A 60 -1.01 -8.14 2.17
C ASN A 60 -0.24 -9.18 1.37
N LEU A 61 -0.42 -10.47 1.66
CA LEU A 61 0.25 -11.55 0.93
C LEU A 61 -0.14 -11.53 -0.55
N ILE A 62 -1.43 -11.44 -0.86
CA ILE A 62 -1.96 -11.36 -2.23
C ILE A 62 -1.40 -10.12 -2.92
N ASN A 63 -1.51 -8.95 -2.31
CA ASN A 63 -1.00 -7.70 -2.88
C ASN A 63 0.50 -7.77 -3.20
N ILE A 64 1.29 -8.30 -2.27
CA ILE A 64 2.75 -8.43 -2.41
C ILE A 64 3.08 -9.39 -3.55
N ILE A 65 2.42 -10.56 -3.61
CA ILE A 65 2.65 -11.54 -4.67
C ILE A 65 2.26 -10.97 -6.04
N CYS A 66 1.09 -10.34 -6.16
CA CYS A 66 0.63 -9.71 -7.41
C CYS A 66 1.65 -8.68 -7.91
N LEU A 67 2.07 -7.77 -7.04
CA LEU A 67 3.08 -6.76 -7.36
C LEU A 67 4.42 -7.39 -7.77
N ILE A 68 4.94 -8.34 -6.99
CA ILE A 68 6.23 -8.98 -7.29
C ILE A 68 6.15 -9.64 -8.66
N LEU A 69 5.10 -10.42 -8.94
CA LEU A 69 4.98 -11.14 -10.20
C LEU A 69 4.89 -10.20 -11.39
N LEU A 70 3.97 -9.22 -11.37
CA LEU A 70 3.78 -8.35 -12.53
C LEU A 70 4.94 -7.37 -12.73
N LEU A 71 5.50 -6.82 -11.66
CA LEU A 71 6.68 -5.96 -11.78
C LEU A 71 7.91 -6.76 -12.20
N PHE A 72 8.07 -8.01 -11.73
CA PHE A 72 9.19 -8.84 -12.13
C PHE A 72 9.12 -9.25 -13.61
N VAL A 73 7.94 -9.66 -14.11
CA VAL A 73 7.75 -9.95 -15.54
C VAL A 73 8.07 -8.70 -16.36
N THR A 74 7.56 -7.55 -15.95
CA THR A 74 7.82 -6.27 -16.64
C THR A 74 9.29 -5.88 -16.61
N ALA A 75 9.95 -6.03 -15.46
CA ALA A 75 11.36 -5.73 -15.29
C ALA A 75 12.26 -6.71 -16.07
N LYS A 76 11.88 -7.99 -16.17
CA LYS A 76 12.56 -8.98 -17.02
C LYS A 76 12.42 -8.67 -18.50
N TYR A 77 11.26 -8.19 -18.93
CA TYR A 77 11.04 -7.73 -20.30
C TYR A 77 11.96 -6.55 -20.65
N ILE A 78 12.17 -5.61 -19.73
CA ILE A 78 13.09 -4.47 -19.91
C ILE A 78 14.56 -4.92 -19.84
N ASN A 79 14.89 -5.77 -18.87
CA ASN A 79 16.24 -6.26 -18.64
C ASN A 79 16.20 -7.71 -18.14
N VAL A 80 16.63 -8.62 -19.00
CA VAL A 80 16.72 -10.05 -18.73
C VAL A 80 17.62 -10.40 -17.54
N LYS A 81 18.51 -9.50 -17.09
CA LYS A 81 19.37 -9.72 -15.92
C LYS A 81 18.69 -9.37 -14.58
N THR A 82 17.48 -8.82 -14.59
CA THR A 82 16.72 -8.52 -13.37
C THR A 82 16.59 -9.77 -12.49
N ARG A 83 16.86 -9.66 -11.19
CA ARG A 83 16.76 -10.78 -10.24
C ARG A 83 15.46 -10.66 -9.45
N LEU A 84 14.85 -11.80 -9.13
CA LEU A 84 13.57 -11.82 -8.40
C LEU A 84 13.70 -11.16 -7.02
N VAL A 85 14.81 -11.42 -6.32
CA VAL A 85 15.07 -10.85 -4.99
C VAL A 85 15.11 -9.31 -4.99
N ASP A 86 15.54 -8.69 -6.09
CA ASP A 86 15.53 -7.23 -6.22
C ASP A 86 14.08 -6.69 -6.28
N MET A 87 13.17 -7.42 -6.91
CA MET A 87 11.73 -7.10 -6.93
C MET A 87 11.05 -7.38 -5.60
N VAL A 88 11.36 -8.50 -4.96
CA VAL A 88 10.86 -8.82 -3.61
C VAL A 88 11.20 -7.67 -2.65
N ASN A 89 12.47 -7.26 -2.62
CA ASN A 89 12.91 -6.15 -1.78
C ASN A 89 12.23 -4.83 -2.15
N THR A 90 12.08 -4.56 -3.45
CA THR A 90 11.40 -3.36 -3.95
C THR A 90 9.98 -3.26 -3.39
N VAL A 91 9.19 -4.33 -3.56
CA VAL A 91 7.78 -4.35 -3.16
C VAL A 91 7.62 -4.28 -1.64
N LEU A 92 8.37 -5.10 -0.89
CA LEU A 92 8.26 -5.13 0.57
C LEU A 92 8.60 -3.78 1.19
N ILE A 93 9.71 -3.16 0.78
CA ILE A 93 10.14 -1.87 1.32
C ILE A 93 9.21 -0.74 0.86
N ALA A 94 8.72 -0.78 -0.38
CA ALA A 94 7.83 0.26 -0.88
C ALA A 94 6.51 0.33 -0.12
N ARG A 95 5.97 -0.80 0.38
CA ARG A 95 4.71 -0.81 1.15
C ARG A 95 4.81 -0.20 2.54
N MET A 96 6.02 -0.03 3.09
CA MET A 96 6.22 0.47 4.46
C MET A 96 5.47 1.77 4.81
N PRO A 97 5.47 2.82 3.95
CA PRO A 97 4.72 4.04 4.24
C PRO A 97 3.22 3.77 4.39
N TYR A 98 2.67 2.85 3.60
CA TYR A 98 1.25 2.53 3.62
C TYR A 98 0.80 1.88 4.94
N TYR A 99 1.68 1.11 5.57
CA TYR A 99 1.41 0.53 6.90
C TYR A 99 1.27 1.58 8.00
N LEU A 100 1.85 2.77 7.83
CA LEU A 100 1.72 3.85 8.81
C LEU A 100 0.30 4.44 8.84
N LEU A 101 -0.48 4.29 7.77
CA LEU A 101 -1.88 4.75 7.72
C LEU A 101 -2.78 3.99 8.71
N THR A 102 -2.41 2.76 9.09
CA THR A 102 -3.22 1.94 10.02
C THR A 102 -3.43 2.62 11.36
N VAL A 103 -2.42 3.35 11.86
CA VAL A 103 -2.44 4.03 13.17
C VAL A 103 -3.51 5.11 13.25
N PHE A 104 -3.95 5.68 12.13
CA PHE A 104 -4.99 6.71 12.13
C PHE A 104 -6.36 6.15 12.51
N ASN A 105 -6.60 4.85 12.35
CA ASN A 105 -7.82 4.20 12.82
C ASN A 105 -7.71 3.66 14.25
N LEU A 106 -6.82 4.22 15.08
CA LEU A 106 -6.74 3.91 16.50
C LEU A 106 -8.10 4.10 17.18
N ASN A 107 -8.55 3.10 17.95
CA ASN A 107 -9.87 3.05 18.59
C ASN A 107 -11.04 3.22 17.60
N ASP A 108 -10.87 2.78 16.35
CA ASP A 108 -11.82 2.88 15.25
C ASP A 108 -12.22 4.32 14.89
N PHE A 109 -11.33 5.29 15.14
CA PHE A 109 -11.65 6.71 14.98
C PHE A 109 -12.12 7.07 13.56
N ILE A 110 -11.38 6.65 12.53
CA ILE A 110 -11.73 6.94 11.13
C ILE A 110 -12.98 6.15 10.72
N ASN A 111 -13.11 4.91 11.16
CA ASN A 111 -14.30 4.10 10.87
C ASN A 111 -15.57 4.75 11.47
N LYS A 112 -15.54 5.15 12.74
CA LYS A 112 -16.65 5.83 13.43
C LYS A 112 -16.99 7.17 12.78
N ALA A 113 -15.98 7.99 12.48
CA ALA A 113 -16.18 9.25 11.76
C ALA A 113 -16.84 9.03 10.41
N THR A 114 -16.48 7.96 9.69
CA THR A 114 -17.09 7.59 8.41
C THR A 114 -18.54 7.18 8.57
N LEU A 115 -18.85 6.29 9.52
CA LEU A 115 -20.21 5.81 9.78
C LEU A 115 -21.15 6.95 10.20
N GLU A 116 -20.70 7.86 11.07
CA GLU A 116 -21.49 9.03 11.49
C GLU A 116 -21.79 9.95 10.29
N VAL A 117 -20.80 10.27 9.46
CA VAL A 117 -21.02 11.12 8.27
C VAL A 117 -22.01 10.49 7.28
N ILE A 118 -21.94 9.17 7.10
CA ILE A 118 -22.89 8.43 6.25
C ILE A 118 -24.31 8.49 6.84
N GLU A 119 -24.47 8.32 8.15
CA GLU A 119 -25.77 8.36 8.83
C GLU A 119 -26.47 9.70 8.63
N PHE A 120 -25.80 10.81 8.90
CA PHE A 120 -26.35 12.17 8.72
C PHE A 120 -26.67 12.51 7.26
N THR A 121 -25.94 11.92 6.31
CA THR A 121 -26.23 12.08 4.88
C THR A 121 -27.51 11.33 4.49
N ASN A 122 -27.71 10.13 5.03
CA ASN A 122 -28.87 9.29 4.75
C ASN A 122 -30.18 9.80 5.38
N THR A 123 -30.10 10.48 6.54
CA THR A 123 -31.27 11.06 7.22
C THR A 123 -31.69 12.43 6.68
N GLN A 124 -31.03 12.96 5.64
CA GLN A 124 -31.19 14.32 5.12
C GLN A 124 -30.93 15.44 6.16
N GLN A 125 -30.28 15.10 7.28
CA GLN A 125 -29.86 16.04 8.33
C GLN A 125 -28.42 16.53 8.07
N VAL A 126 -28.16 16.97 6.84
CA VAL A 126 -26.81 17.36 6.37
C VAL A 126 -26.23 18.52 7.19
N ASN A 127 -27.08 19.37 7.77
CA ASN A 127 -26.65 20.49 8.60
C ASN A 127 -26.11 20.05 9.98
N ASP A 128 -26.36 18.82 10.39
CA ASP A 128 -25.99 18.29 11.71
C ASP A 128 -24.71 17.43 11.64
N ILE A 129 -24.06 17.33 10.47
CA ILE A 129 -22.80 16.59 10.33
C ILE A 129 -21.74 17.18 11.28
N PRO A 130 -21.11 16.36 12.16
CA PRO A 130 -20.06 16.84 13.04
C PRO A 130 -18.85 17.35 12.23
N ILE A 131 -18.65 18.69 12.23
CA ILE A 131 -17.57 19.35 11.47
C ILE A 131 -16.20 18.75 11.80
N PHE A 132 -15.98 18.37 13.06
CA PHE A 132 -14.74 17.73 13.50
C PHE A 132 -14.47 16.41 12.76
N ASN A 133 -15.47 15.55 12.63
CA ASN A 133 -15.34 14.25 11.96
C ASN A 133 -15.11 14.44 10.46
N LEU A 134 -15.86 15.35 9.83
CA LEU A 134 -15.65 15.68 8.42
C LEU A 134 -14.23 16.22 8.17
N ALA A 135 -13.75 17.14 9.02
CA ALA A 135 -12.39 17.65 8.92
C ALA A 135 -11.33 16.55 9.11
N ALA A 136 -11.55 15.65 10.07
CA ALA A 136 -10.68 14.50 10.31
C ALA A 136 -10.60 13.56 9.09
N LEU A 137 -11.73 13.26 8.45
CA LEU A 137 -11.78 12.43 7.23
C LEU A 137 -11.05 13.11 6.06
N ILE A 138 -11.23 14.43 5.88
CA ILE A 138 -10.52 15.18 4.84
C ILE A 138 -9.00 15.15 5.08
N ILE A 139 -8.57 15.37 6.33
CA ILE A 139 -7.15 15.29 6.70
C ILE A 139 -6.61 13.88 6.45
N PHE A 140 -7.36 12.84 6.84
CA PHE A 140 -6.97 11.46 6.60
C PHE A 140 -6.86 11.16 5.10
N ALA A 141 -7.81 11.60 4.27
CA ALA A 141 -7.75 11.43 2.82
C ALA A 141 -6.50 12.11 2.21
N LEU A 142 -6.18 13.34 2.63
CA LEU A 142 -4.98 14.05 2.19
C LEU A 142 -3.69 13.33 2.60
N LEU A 143 -3.64 12.79 3.83
CA LEU A 143 -2.53 11.99 4.30
C LEU A 143 -2.42 10.68 3.50
N SER A 144 -3.52 9.97 3.27
CA SER A 144 -3.56 8.76 2.45
C SER A 144 -2.98 8.99 1.06
N ILE A 145 -3.30 10.12 0.41
CA ILE A 145 -2.69 10.52 -0.87
C ILE A 145 -1.19 10.74 -0.73
N LEU A 146 -0.73 11.43 0.32
CA LEU A 146 0.70 11.68 0.56
C LEU A 146 1.48 10.35 0.74
N PHE A 147 0.95 9.43 1.55
CA PHE A 147 1.55 8.12 1.77
C PHE A 147 1.51 7.24 0.52
N LEU A 148 0.45 7.35 -0.30
CA LEU A 148 0.36 6.68 -1.60
C LEU A 148 1.44 7.21 -2.57
N ILE A 149 1.66 8.52 -2.63
CA ILE A 149 2.73 9.13 -3.44
C ILE A 149 4.10 8.62 -2.97
N TRP A 150 4.34 8.54 -1.67
CA TRP A 150 5.58 8.02 -1.12
C TRP A 150 5.78 6.54 -1.48
N TYR A 151 4.74 5.72 -1.31
CA TYR A 151 4.73 4.31 -1.71
C TYR A 151 5.07 4.14 -3.20
N ILE A 152 4.34 4.81 -4.10
CA ILE A 152 4.57 4.71 -5.55
C ILE A 152 5.98 5.19 -5.91
N THR A 153 6.48 6.25 -5.27
CA THR A 153 7.84 6.77 -5.50
C THR A 153 8.90 5.73 -5.12
N LEU A 154 8.75 5.08 -3.96
CA LEU A 154 9.65 3.99 -3.55
C LEU A 154 9.57 2.80 -4.51
N LEU A 155 8.35 2.41 -4.89
CA LEU A 155 8.11 1.29 -5.77
C LEU A 155 8.76 1.53 -7.15
N PHE A 156 8.59 2.73 -7.71
CA PHE A 156 9.21 3.09 -8.99
C PHE A 156 10.74 3.17 -8.89
N ASN A 157 11.28 3.73 -7.79
CA ASN A 157 12.72 3.82 -7.61
C ASN A 157 13.39 2.43 -7.53
N GLY A 158 12.80 1.50 -6.77
CA GLY A 158 13.29 0.11 -6.70
C GLY A 158 13.16 -0.60 -8.05
N PHE A 159 12.00 -0.46 -8.70
CA PHE A 159 11.75 -1.02 -10.04
C PHE A 159 12.78 -0.53 -11.04
N LYS A 160 13.03 0.79 -11.09
CA LYS A 160 13.99 1.41 -12.01
C LYS A 160 15.41 0.91 -11.80
N ILE A 161 15.85 0.77 -10.55
CA ILE A 161 17.19 0.26 -10.20
C ILE A 161 17.32 -1.21 -10.64
N ALA A 162 16.36 -2.06 -10.27
CA ALA A 162 16.40 -3.49 -10.55
C ALA A 162 16.29 -3.83 -12.05
N SER A 163 15.43 -3.11 -12.78
CA SER A 163 15.24 -3.28 -14.23
C SER A 163 16.27 -2.54 -15.07
N ASN A 164 17.12 -1.68 -14.49
CA ASN A 164 18.00 -0.77 -15.22
C ASN A 164 17.25 0.06 -16.28
N ALA A 165 16.00 0.46 -15.98
CA ALA A 165 15.17 1.25 -16.86
C ALA A 165 15.73 2.66 -17.08
N LYS A 166 15.86 3.07 -18.35
CA LYS A 166 16.44 4.38 -18.75
C LYS A 166 15.47 5.26 -19.53
N ASP A 167 14.45 4.67 -20.12
CA ASP A 167 13.58 5.31 -21.10
C ASP A 167 12.19 5.60 -20.53
N LYS A 168 11.45 6.50 -21.19
CA LYS A 168 10.10 6.87 -20.78
C LYS A 168 9.08 5.73 -20.96
N ARG A 169 9.34 4.74 -21.82
CA ARG A 169 8.40 3.61 -22.01
C ARG A 169 8.35 2.73 -20.77
N SER A 170 9.46 2.59 -20.05
CA SER A 170 9.51 1.88 -18.78
C SER A 170 8.56 2.46 -17.72
N ILE A 171 8.25 3.76 -17.76
CA ILE A 171 7.25 4.38 -16.87
C ILE A 171 5.85 3.88 -17.21
N PHE A 172 5.49 3.84 -18.49
CA PHE A 172 4.19 3.35 -18.93
C PHE A 172 3.99 1.87 -18.57
N LEU A 173 5.01 1.04 -18.81
CA LEU A 173 5.00 -0.38 -18.44
C LEU A 173 4.85 -0.58 -16.93
N PHE A 174 5.54 0.23 -16.13
CA PHE A 174 5.40 0.21 -14.67
C PHE A 174 3.98 0.55 -14.22
N ILE A 175 3.39 1.62 -14.76
CA ILE A 175 2.01 2.02 -14.45
C ILE A 175 1.03 0.89 -14.83
N ALA A 176 1.18 0.32 -16.03
CA ALA A 176 0.35 -0.80 -16.47
C ALA A 176 0.47 -2.02 -15.54
N ALA A 177 1.68 -2.36 -15.10
CA ALA A 177 1.91 -3.46 -14.16
C ALA A 177 1.25 -3.22 -12.80
N ILE A 178 1.26 -1.99 -12.28
CA ILE A 178 0.58 -1.64 -11.03
C ILE A 178 -0.94 -1.75 -11.19
N LEU A 179 -1.51 -1.17 -12.26
CA LEU A 179 -2.95 -1.21 -12.48
C LEU A 179 -3.47 -2.63 -12.68
N LEU A 180 -2.71 -3.48 -13.38
CA LEU A 180 -3.03 -4.90 -13.48
C LEU A 180 -2.90 -5.60 -12.13
N SER A 181 -1.90 -5.26 -11.32
CA SER A 181 -1.72 -5.84 -9.98
C SER A 181 -2.91 -5.47 -9.08
N GLU A 182 -3.37 -4.22 -9.15
CA GLU A 182 -4.56 -3.72 -8.45
C GLU A 182 -5.80 -4.55 -8.79
N ILE A 183 -6.12 -4.68 -10.08
CA ILE A 183 -7.29 -5.43 -10.54
C ILE A 183 -7.21 -6.90 -10.11
N ILE A 184 -6.07 -7.56 -10.34
CA ILE A 184 -5.90 -8.97 -9.99
C ILE A 184 -5.96 -9.17 -8.49
N SER A 185 -5.33 -8.29 -7.70
CA SER A 185 -5.34 -8.39 -6.24
C SER A 185 -6.74 -8.30 -5.66
N LYS A 186 -7.57 -7.36 -6.14
CA LYS A 186 -8.97 -7.22 -5.71
C LYS A 186 -9.80 -8.46 -6.00
N ILE A 187 -9.65 -9.02 -7.20
CA ILE A 187 -10.37 -10.25 -7.59
C ILE A 187 -9.96 -11.41 -6.66
N LEU A 188 -8.66 -11.55 -6.40
CA LEU A 188 -8.16 -12.61 -5.53
C LEU A 188 -8.60 -12.38 -4.07
N ILE A 189 -8.45 -11.16 -3.55
CA ILE A 189 -8.85 -10.82 -2.18
C ILE A 189 -10.32 -11.14 -1.97
N HIS A 190 -11.21 -10.70 -2.87
CA HIS A 190 -12.64 -11.00 -2.79
C HIS A 190 -12.98 -12.50 -2.78
N GLN A 191 -12.13 -13.35 -3.34
CA GLN A 191 -12.32 -14.81 -3.31
C GLN A 191 -11.87 -15.44 -1.99
N PHE A 192 -10.88 -14.85 -1.31
CA PHE A 192 -10.28 -15.39 -0.09
C PHE A 192 -10.82 -14.72 1.19
N ASN A 193 -11.28 -13.47 1.11
CA ASN A 193 -11.80 -12.63 2.18
C ASN A 193 -12.95 -11.74 1.67
#